data_AF-A0A661P8J9-F1
#
_entry.id   AF-A0A661P8J9-F1
#
_cell.length_a   1.000
_cell.length_b   1.000
_cell.length_c   1.000
_cell.angle_alpha   90.00
_cell.angle_beta   90.00
_cell.angle_gamma   90.00
#
_symmetry.space_group_name_H-M   'P 1'
#
loop_
_entity.id
_entity.type
_entity.pdbx_description
1 polymer ?
#
loop_
_entity_poly.entity_id
_entity_poly.type
_entity_poly.pdbx_seq_one_letter_code
_entity_poly.pdbx_strand_id
1 'polypeptide(L)' 'MANALKGTKFELLGQKSLYTGKVRDVYNIKDDYLVMVVSDRISAFDVV' A
#
# COMPACT_ATOMS: atom_id res chain seq x y z
N MET A 1 15.08 6.07 17.38
CA MET A 1 15.12 5.71 15.95
C MET A 1 13.73 5.88 15.37
N ALA A 2 13.58 6.43 14.18
CA ALA A 2 12.29 6.51 13.51
C ALA A 2 11.94 5.13 12.90
N ASN A 3 10.71 4.65 13.12
CA ASN A 3 10.24 3.41 12.52
C ASN A 3 9.77 3.71 11.09
N ALA A 4 10.36 3.03 10.10
CA ALA A 4 9.98 3.18 8.71
C ALA A 4 8.77 2.29 8.36
N LEU A 5 7.76 2.86 7.72
CA LEU A 5 6.59 2.14 7.22
C LEU A 5 6.98 1.43 5.92
N LYS A 6 7.30 0.13 5.98
CA LYS A 6 7.68 -0.66 4.79
C LYS A 6 6.50 -1.14 3.96
N GLY A 7 5.30 -1.15 4.51
CA GLY A 7 4.10 -1.67 3.88
C GLY A 7 2.99 -1.87 4.91
N THR A 8 1.82 -2.23 4.43
CA THR A 8 0.59 -2.31 5.20
C THR A 8 -0.20 -3.57 4.88
N LYS A 9 -0.97 -4.03 5.88
CA LYS A 9 -1.88 -5.17 5.73
C LYS A 9 -3.11 -4.95 6.59
N PHE A 10 -3.81 -3.85 6.31
CA PHE A 10 -5.08 -3.55 6.97
C PHE A 10 -6.17 -4.54 6.52
N GLU A 11 -7.14 -4.73 7.41
CA GLU A 11 -8.40 -5.42 7.11
C GLU A 11 -9.51 -4.37 7.16
N LEU A 12 -9.83 -3.82 5.98
CA LEU A 12 -10.85 -2.78 5.87
C LEU A 12 -12.21 -3.40 5.55
N LEU A 13 -13.27 -2.82 6.12
CA LEU A 13 -14.63 -3.27 5.84
C LEU A 13 -14.97 -3.08 4.35
N GLY A 14 -15.37 -4.17 3.68
CA GLY A 14 -15.67 -4.14 2.25
C GLY A 14 -14.45 -4.09 1.35
N GLN A 15 -13.24 -4.34 1.88
CA GLN A 15 -12.04 -4.54 1.08
C GLN A 15 -12.23 -5.69 0.10
N LYS A 16 -12.09 -5.38 -1.18
CA LYS A 16 -12.19 -6.35 -2.27
C LYS A 16 -10.81 -6.86 -2.70
N SER A 17 -9.83 -5.97 -2.74
CA SER A 17 -8.45 -6.33 -3.11
C SER A 17 -7.41 -5.39 -2.51
N LEU A 18 -6.18 -5.90 -2.43
CA LEU A 18 -4.97 -5.15 -2.09
C LEU A 18 -3.96 -5.35 -3.22
N TYR A 19 -3.47 -4.24 -3.77
CA TYR A 19 -2.32 -4.20 -4.66
C TYR A 19 -1.11 -3.62 -3.93
N THR A 20 -0.03 -4.39 -3.84
CA THR A 20 1.25 -3.94 -3.29
C THR A 20 2.17 -3.54 -4.43
N GLY A 21 2.40 -2.23 -4.56
CA GLY A 21 3.37 -1.67 -5.49
C GLY A 21 4.77 -1.56 -4.90
N LYS A 22 5.67 -0.91 -5.65
CA LYS A 22 7.06 -0.68 -5.23
C LYS A 22 7.16 0.16 -3.95
N VAL A 23 6.36 1.21 -3.88
CA VAL A 23 6.42 2.21 -2.80
C VAL A 23 5.04 2.54 -2.19
N ARG A 24 3.99 1.87 -2.64
CA ARG A 24 2.60 2.15 -2.22
C ARG A 24 1.76 0.88 -2.17
N ASP A 25 0.84 0.84 -1.23
CA ASP A 25 -0.20 -0.18 -1.14
C ASP A 25 -1.55 0.46 -1.49
N VAL A 26 -2.36 -0.23 -2.29
CA VAL A 26 -3.65 0.27 -2.78
C VAL A 26 -4.74 -0.72 -2.44
N TYR A 27 -5.74 -0.26 -1.70
CA TYR A 27 -6.91 -1.04 -1.30
C TYR A 27 -8.10 -0.61 -2.15
N ASN A 28 -8.77 -1.58 -2.78
CA ASN A 28 -10.09 -1.38 -3.38
C ASN A 28 -11.15 -1.70 -2.34
N ILE A 29 -12.05 -0.75 -2.09
CA ILE A 29 -13.21 -0.91 -1.22
C ILE A 29 -14.47 -0.89 -2.08
N LYS A 30 -15.14 -2.05 -2.20
CA LYS A 30 -16.41 -2.25 -2.91
C LYS A 30 -16.47 -1.73 -4.36
N ASP A 31 -15.33 -1.54 -5.02
CA ASP A 31 -15.19 -0.86 -6.32
C ASP A 31 -15.60 0.62 -6.34
N ASP A 32 -15.93 1.20 -5.17
CA ASP A 32 -16.37 2.58 -5.02
C ASP A 32 -15.22 3.50 -4.60
N TYR A 33 -14.28 2.98 -3.78
CA TYR A 33 -13.17 3.74 -3.24
C TYR A 33 -11.83 3.03 -3.44
N LEU A 34 -10.80 3.83 -3.72
CA LEU A 34 -9.41 3.41 -3.71
C LEU A 34 -8.70 4.14 -2.57
N VAL A 35 -8.16 3.39 -1.61
CA VAL A 35 -7.32 3.93 -0.54
C VAL A 35 -5.87 3.63 -0.87
N MET A 36 -5.05 4.66 -0.97
CA MET A 36 -3.63 4.53 -1.26
C MET A 36 -2.80 4.91 -0.02
N VAL A 37 -1.93 4.01 0.40
CA VAL A 37 -0.96 4.25 1.47
C VAL A 37 0.43 4.28 0.87
N VAL A 38 1.11 5.42 0.99
CA VAL A 38 2.50 5.57 0.54
C VAL A 38 3.42 5.14 1.68
N SER A 39 4.33 4.21 1.37
CA SER A 39 5.31 3.65 2.29
C SER A 39 6.64 4.41 2.22
N ASP A 40 7.51 4.22 3.20
CA ASP A 40 8.87 4.77 3.21
C ASP A 40 9.85 3.98 2.30
N ARG A 41 9.34 3.03 1.50
CA ARG A 41 10.15 2.32 0.50
C ARG A 41 10.55 3.29 -0.61
N ILE A 42 11.78 3.11 -1.10
CA ILE A 42 12.31 3.79 -2.28
C ILE A 42 12.67 2.73 -3.31
N SER A 43 12.52 3.06 -4.60
CA SER A 43 12.95 2.17 -5.69
C SER A 43 13.92 2.90 -6.60
N ALA A 44 14.99 2.21 -7.01
CA ALA A 44 16.00 2.69 -7.96
C ALA A 44 16.36 1.56 -8.94
N PHE A 45 16.65 1.90 -10.20
CA PHE A 45 16.97 0.92 -11.26
C PHE A 45 15.92 -0.19 -11.40
N ASP A 46 14.65 0.16 -11.20
CA ASP A 46 13.50 -0.75 -11.22
C ASP A 46 13.46 -1.81 -10.09
N VAL A 47 14.31 -1.72 -9.07
CA VAL A 47 14.35 -2.61 -7.90
C VAL A 47 13.87 -1.86 -6.65
N VAL A 48 13.24 -2.59 -5.72
CA VAL A 48 12.79 -2.10 -4.40
C VAL A 48 13.76 -2.54 -3.33
#